data_AF-A0A9X1P700-F1
#
_entry.id   AF-A0A9X1P700-F1
#
_cell.length_a   1.000
_cell.length_b   1.000
_cell.length_c   1.000
_cell.angle_alpha   90.00
_cell.angle_beta   90.00
_cell.angle_gamma   90.00
#
_symmetry.space_group_name_H-M   'P 1'
#
loop_
_entity.id
_entity.type
_entity.pdbx_description
1 polymer ?
#
loop_
_entity_poly.entity_id
_entity_poly.type
_entity_poly.pdbx_seq_one_letter_code
_entity_poly.pdbx_strand_id
1 'polypeptide(L)'
;MHPWFGAGLLCLGLTLAPAIAAGQEVYDIGAAPGVRNTHYGSVRGWEIVSGRERGRVRYCYAAVDRDGNGDDVRIGYGSGQWQIAVPVRTRPDWYGQLEIDGRTIGASGTARRGWTFAWIGLPELDAMRAGHTAILSVGKFDVDFSLSGVTAATLMVEECAEGRVDAGGYASPAPVVSPDPPPSPRGGPRPPRPADLDWVNQSGGRIDRRAERAGQEANGEPLYVCAASFNGGVHPGKLRQGFGGCVVGYGGKEYTVGQYSTLIGHGRWQSGVPTDRLDRIGVNGGEEANGSPLYVCRADFNNGVHPGKVGASTGGCNVTYGGVERTEYFYEVLTR
;
A
#
# COMPACT_ATOMS: atom_id res chain seq x y z
N MET A 1 12.96 44.93 -64.16
CA MET A 1 12.00 43.90 -64.61
C MET A 1 11.99 42.79 -63.57
N HIS A 2 10.87 42.61 -62.86
CA HIS A 2 10.52 41.41 -62.04
C HIS A 2 10.16 40.23 -62.98
N PRO A 3 9.85 39.00 -62.50
CA PRO A 3 10.01 38.35 -61.17
C PRO A 3 10.55 36.88 -61.26
N TRP A 4 10.68 36.16 -60.14
CA TRP A 4 10.04 34.84 -59.91
C TRP A 4 10.29 34.31 -58.48
N PHE A 5 9.27 33.61 -57.97
CA PHE A 5 9.05 33.19 -56.59
C PHE A 5 9.84 31.93 -56.19
N GLY A 6 10.16 31.83 -54.90
CA GLY A 6 10.59 30.58 -54.25
C GLY A 6 10.16 30.58 -52.79
N ALA A 7 8.96 30.08 -52.52
CA ALA A 7 8.42 29.87 -51.18
C ALA A 7 9.07 28.62 -50.54
N GLY A 8 9.78 28.82 -49.42
CA GLY A 8 10.25 27.73 -48.56
C GLY A 8 9.37 27.63 -47.33
N LEU A 9 8.56 26.57 -47.25
CA LEU A 9 7.72 26.19 -46.12
C LEU A 9 8.54 26.13 -44.82
N LEU A 10 8.18 26.95 -43.82
CA LEU A 10 8.52 26.68 -42.42
C LEU A 10 7.61 25.55 -41.92
N CYS A 11 8.16 24.34 -41.77
CA CYS A 11 7.53 23.29 -40.98
C CYS A 11 7.52 23.70 -39.50
N LEU A 12 6.44 24.33 -39.06
CA LEU A 12 6.06 24.41 -37.64
C LEU A 12 5.70 22.99 -37.17
N GLY A 13 6.71 22.24 -36.75
CA GLY A 13 6.51 21.04 -35.97
C GLY A 13 5.97 21.44 -34.60
N LEU A 14 4.64 21.47 -34.45
CA LEU A 14 4.00 21.41 -33.14
C LEU A 14 4.37 20.06 -32.52
N THR A 15 5.44 20.04 -31.73
CA THR A 15 5.66 18.94 -30.78
C THR A 15 4.65 19.13 -29.66
N LEU A 16 3.48 18.52 -29.82
CA LEU A 16 2.62 18.17 -28.70
C LEU A 16 3.43 17.25 -27.80
N ALA A 17 4.08 17.85 -26.79
CA ALA A 17 4.62 17.09 -25.68
C ALA A 17 3.44 16.33 -25.06
N PRO A 18 3.51 15.00 -24.93
CA PRO A 18 2.49 14.27 -24.21
C PRO A 18 2.53 14.80 -22.78
N ALA A 19 1.40 15.34 -22.31
CA ALA A 19 1.20 15.65 -20.91
C ALA A 19 1.38 14.33 -20.14
N ILE A 20 2.57 14.15 -19.57
CA ILE A 20 2.84 13.10 -18.60
C ILE A 20 1.85 13.36 -17.47
N ALA A 21 0.90 12.43 -17.30
CA ALA A 21 0.02 12.43 -16.15
C ALA A 21 0.89 12.49 -14.91
N ALA A 22 0.81 13.61 -14.17
CA ALA A 22 1.51 13.77 -12.91
C ALA A 22 1.07 12.61 -12.01
N GLY A 23 2.02 11.75 -11.64
CA GLY A 23 1.79 10.74 -10.62
C GLY A 23 1.24 11.44 -9.39
N GLN A 24 0.20 10.89 -8.77
CA GLN A 24 -0.32 11.47 -7.53
C GLN A 24 0.81 11.47 -6.50
N GLU A 25 1.28 12.67 -6.16
CA GLU A 25 2.27 12.88 -5.11
C GLU A 25 1.61 12.47 -3.78
N VAL A 26 2.19 11.46 -3.11
CA VAL A 26 1.80 11.11 -1.75
C VAL A 26 2.25 12.27 -0.86
N TYR A 27 1.30 12.95 -0.21
CA TYR A 27 1.65 14.08 0.64
C TYR A 27 2.20 13.59 1.98
N ASP A 28 3.45 13.94 2.28
CA ASP A 28 4.08 13.70 3.58
C ASP A 28 3.38 14.53 4.66
N ILE A 29 2.79 13.86 5.66
CA ILE A 29 1.99 14.52 6.70
C ILE A 29 2.79 15.58 7.48
N GLY A 30 2.32 16.82 7.45
CA GLY A 30 2.96 17.95 8.12
C GLY A 30 4.26 18.47 7.46
N ALA A 31 4.74 17.83 6.39
CA ALA A 31 6.00 18.21 5.72
C ALA A 31 5.88 18.50 4.22
N ALA A 32 4.71 18.31 3.62
CA ALA A 32 4.49 18.58 2.20
C ALA A 32 4.80 20.05 1.80
N PRO A 33 5.49 20.28 0.67
CA PRO A 33 5.70 21.63 0.12
C PRO A 33 4.38 22.30 -0.28
N GLY A 34 4.26 23.62 -0.05
CA GLY A 34 3.08 24.40 -0.48
C GLY A 34 1.81 24.16 0.34
N VAL A 35 1.84 23.26 1.34
CA VAL A 35 0.72 22.96 2.21
C VAL A 35 0.85 23.73 3.52
N ARG A 36 -0.23 24.41 3.94
CA ARG A 36 -0.30 25.13 5.22
C ARG A 36 -0.95 24.25 6.29
N ASN A 37 -0.21 24.01 7.37
CA ASN A 37 -0.71 23.33 8.56
C ASN A 37 -1.56 24.29 9.40
N THR A 38 -2.76 23.86 9.79
CA THR A 38 -3.70 24.61 10.63
C THR A 38 -4.27 23.67 11.68
N HIS A 39 -4.26 24.11 12.94
CA HIS A 39 -4.91 23.39 14.03
C HIS A 39 -6.36 23.05 13.67
N TYR A 40 -6.76 21.81 13.94
CA TYR A 40 -8.09 21.28 13.68
C TYR A 40 -8.84 21.04 14.99
N GLY A 41 -8.17 20.48 15.99
CA GLY A 41 -8.75 20.12 17.28
C GLY A 41 -7.75 19.40 18.15
N SER A 42 -8.19 18.96 19.33
CA SER A 42 -7.33 18.22 20.27
C SER A 42 -8.13 17.12 20.95
N VAL A 43 -7.53 15.95 21.18
CA VAL A 43 -8.20 14.82 21.80
C VAL A 43 -7.20 13.93 22.55
N ARG A 44 -7.48 13.64 23.83
CA ARG A 44 -6.69 12.70 24.65
C ARG A 44 -5.17 12.95 24.64
N GLY A 45 -4.76 14.22 24.61
CA GLY A 45 -3.34 14.61 24.57
C GLY A 45 -2.71 14.67 23.17
N TRP A 46 -3.50 14.44 22.12
CA TRP A 46 -3.09 14.59 20.73
C TRP A 46 -3.64 15.89 20.14
N GLU A 47 -2.79 16.61 19.42
CA GLU A 47 -3.15 17.78 18.62
C GLU A 47 -3.43 17.36 17.19
N ILE A 48 -4.61 17.68 16.67
CA ILE A 48 -5.01 17.36 15.30
C ILE A 48 -4.74 18.57 14.41
N VAL A 49 -4.09 18.31 13.28
CA VAL A 49 -3.66 19.34 12.34
C VAL A 49 -4.15 18.98 10.94
N SER A 50 -4.74 19.96 10.26
CA SER A 50 -5.11 19.87 8.85
C SER A 50 -4.06 20.55 7.97
N GLY A 51 -3.57 19.84 6.96
CA GLY A 51 -2.72 20.38 5.91
C GLY A 51 -3.56 20.81 4.71
N ARG A 52 -3.60 22.11 4.43
CA ARG A 52 -4.42 22.66 3.34
C ARG A 52 -3.57 23.28 2.23
N GLU A 53 -3.95 22.99 0.99
CA GLU A 53 -3.38 23.62 -0.21
C GLU A 53 -4.53 24.15 -1.06
N ARG A 54 -4.51 25.46 -1.39
CA ARG A 54 -5.57 26.13 -2.17
C ARG A 54 -6.98 25.84 -1.63
N GLY A 55 -7.12 25.83 -0.30
CA GLY A 55 -8.39 25.58 0.39
C GLY A 55 -8.81 24.11 0.50
N ARG A 56 -8.12 23.18 -0.17
CA ARG A 56 -8.40 21.74 -0.10
C ARG A 56 -7.55 21.09 0.99
N VAL A 57 -8.17 20.23 1.80
CA VAL A 57 -7.45 19.35 2.72
C VAL A 57 -6.65 18.34 1.90
N ARG A 58 -5.34 18.27 2.13
CA ARG A 58 -4.41 17.33 1.50
C ARG A 58 -4.09 16.15 2.42
N TYR A 59 -4.02 16.44 3.71
CA TYR A 59 -3.85 15.46 4.77
C TYR A 59 -4.37 16.01 6.09
N CYS A 60 -4.59 15.11 7.03
CA CYS A 60 -4.72 15.42 8.44
C CYS A 60 -3.82 14.51 9.24
N TYR A 61 -3.30 15.00 10.37
CA TYR A 61 -2.50 14.19 11.28
C TYR A 61 -2.76 14.57 12.72
N ALA A 62 -2.65 13.58 13.59
CA ALA A 62 -2.54 13.75 15.03
C ALA A 62 -1.04 13.85 15.37
N ALA A 63 -0.68 14.79 16.23
CA ALA A 63 0.66 14.94 16.77
C ALA A 63 0.62 14.88 18.30
N VAL A 64 1.66 14.33 18.89
CA VAL A 64 1.90 14.38 20.33
C VAL A 64 3.28 14.97 20.57
N ASP A 65 3.34 15.94 21.48
CA ASP A 65 4.56 16.56 21.98
C ASP A 65 4.69 16.16 23.47
N ARG A 66 5.62 15.25 23.78
CA ARG A 66 5.82 14.73 25.14
C ARG A 66 6.93 15.45 25.88
N ASP A 67 7.90 16.03 25.16
CA ASP A 67 9.11 16.62 25.76
C ASP A 67 9.13 18.16 25.73
N GLY A 68 8.15 18.79 25.07
CA GLY A 68 8.01 20.23 24.94
C GLY A 68 8.93 20.85 23.89
N ASN A 69 9.64 20.03 23.09
CA ASN A 69 10.52 20.48 22.02
C ASN A 69 9.87 20.39 20.63
N GLY A 70 8.59 20.02 20.56
CA GLY A 70 7.80 19.90 19.34
C GLY A 70 7.20 18.50 19.18
N ASP A 71 6.55 18.23 18.05
CA ASP A 71 5.92 16.94 17.81
C ASP A 71 6.96 15.80 17.88
N ASP A 72 6.76 14.82 18.78
CA ASP A 72 7.60 13.62 18.88
C ASP A 72 7.18 12.54 17.89
N VAL A 73 5.87 12.41 17.69
CA VAL A 73 5.27 11.44 16.77
C VAL A 73 4.04 12.05 16.13
N ARG A 74 3.89 11.78 14.83
CA ARG A 74 2.66 12.06 14.09
C ARG A 74 2.05 10.78 13.58
N ILE A 75 0.73 10.69 13.60
CA ILE A 75 -0.04 9.62 12.95
C ILE A 75 -1.11 10.30 12.10
N GLY A 76 -1.10 10.07 10.80
CA GLY A 76 -1.95 10.85 9.90
C GLY A 76 -2.25 10.16 8.59
N TYR A 77 -3.21 10.73 7.88
CA TYR A 77 -3.70 10.23 6.61
C TYR A 77 -3.59 11.31 5.54
N GLY A 78 -3.00 10.96 4.39
CA GLY A 78 -2.79 11.87 3.27
C GLY A 78 -2.64 11.10 1.95
N SER A 79 -3.22 11.62 0.87
CA SER A 79 -3.17 11.00 -0.47
C SER A 79 -3.54 9.51 -0.53
N GLY A 80 -4.48 9.05 0.31
CA GLY A 80 -4.89 7.64 0.31
C GLY A 80 -4.05 6.72 1.21
N GLN A 81 -3.08 7.27 1.95
CA GLN A 81 -2.08 6.49 2.70
C GLN A 81 -1.99 6.96 4.15
N TRP A 82 -2.08 6.00 5.09
CA TRP A 82 -1.74 6.26 6.49
C TRP A 82 -0.23 6.28 6.70
N GLN A 83 0.21 7.16 7.59
CA GLN A 83 1.60 7.47 7.84
C GLN A 83 1.87 7.63 9.34
N ILE A 84 3.00 7.12 9.80
CA ILE A 84 3.63 7.50 11.07
C ILE A 84 4.81 8.40 10.73
N ALA A 85 4.92 9.57 11.34
CA ALA A 85 6.09 10.42 11.18
C ALA A 85 6.85 10.57 12.50
N VAL A 86 8.17 10.41 12.45
CA VAL A 86 9.08 10.61 13.59
C VAL A 86 10.21 11.57 13.20
N PRO A 87 10.75 12.38 14.13
CA PRO A 87 11.80 13.37 13.85
C PRO A 87 13.20 12.75 13.72
N VAL A 88 13.29 11.60 13.05
CA VAL A 88 14.55 10.92 12.74
C VAL A 88 15.01 11.32 11.34
N ARG A 89 16.32 11.53 11.15
CA ARG A 89 16.91 11.79 9.83
C ARG A 89 17.42 10.50 9.22
N THR A 90 16.94 10.17 8.03
CA THR A 90 17.39 9.01 7.24
C THR A 90 17.29 9.30 5.74
N ARG A 91 17.67 8.32 4.91
CA ARG A 91 17.53 8.35 3.45
C ARG A 91 16.08 8.08 3.03
N PRO A 92 15.59 8.64 1.91
CA PRO A 92 14.19 8.50 1.49
C PRO A 92 13.70 7.08 1.16
N ASP A 93 14.59 6.10 1.07
CA ASP A 93 14.29 4.69 0.75
C ASP A 93 14.60 3.77 1.94
N TRP A 94 14.34 4.26 3.16
CA TRP A 94 14.70 3.58 4.39
C TRP A 94 13.83 2.34 4.65
N TYR A 95 14.42 1.39 5.37
CA TYR A 95 13.74 0.20 5.89
C TYR A 95 14.07 0.05 7.38
N GLY A 96 13.10 -0.47 8.12
CA GLY A 96 13.17 -0.67 9.55
C GLY A 96 12.04 -1.57 10.02
N GLN A 97 11.63 -1.42 11.27
CA GLN A 97 10.60 -2.24 11.88
C GLN A 97 9.62 -1.35 12.65
N LEU A 98 8.35 -1.74 12.66
CA LEU A 98 7.35 -1.24 13.59
C LEU A 98 7.02 -2.40 14.52
N GLU A 99 7.24 -2.21 15.81
CA GLU A 99 6.80 -3.14 16.83
C GLU A 99 5.55 -2.59 17.51
N ILE A 100 4.54 -3.42 17.73
CA ILE A 100 3.33 -3.08 18.49
C ILE A 100 3.12 -4.16 19.53
N ASP A 101 3.21 -3.80 20.81
CA ASP A 101 3.09 -4.71 21.96
C ASP A 101 3.91 -6.01 21.80
N GLY A 102 5.17 -5.88 21.37
CA GLY A 102 6.09 -7.02 21.15
C GLY A 102 5.94 -7.74 19.82
N ARG A 103 4.96 -7.39 18.98
CA ARG A 103 4.81 -7.93 17.63
C ARG A 103 5.50 -7.03 16.62
N THR A 104 6.58 -7.52 16.05
CA THR A 104 7.37 -6.81 15.05
C THR A 104 6.86 -7.06 13.63
N ILE A 105 6.76 -5.99 12.85
CA ILE A 105 6.44 -5.97 11.43
C ILE A 105 7.46 -5.09 10.70
N GLY A 106 7.74 -5.39 9.43
CA GLY A 106 8.60 -4.52 8.62
C GLY A 106 7.99 -3.13 8.48
N ALA A 107 8.82 -2.09 8.48
CA ALA A 107 8.41 -0.70 8.25
C ALA A 107 9.30 -0.05 7.20
N SER A 108 8.71 0.79 6.35
CA SER A 108 9.40 1.54 5.32
C SER A 108 8.61 2.78 4.95
N GLY A 109 9.26 3.71 4.28
CA GLY A 109 8.61 4.87 3.73
C GLY A 109 9.62 5.86 3.20
N THR A 110 9.33 7.15 3.37
CA THR A 110 10.19 8.24 2.88
C THR A 110 10.75 9.08 4.00
N ALA A 111 11.67 9.99 3.69
CA ALA A 111 12.24 10.92 4.65
C ALA A 111 12.45 12.29 4.00
N ARG A 112 11.96 13.33 4.66
CA ARG A 112 12.01 14.70 4.15
C ARG A 112 11.94 15.72 5.29
N ARG A 113 12.67 16.83 5.16
CA ARG A 113 12.62 17.98 6.09
C ARG A 113 12.83 17.61 7.57
N GLY A 114 13.72 16.66 7.84
CA GLY A 114 14.03 16.23 9.21
C GLY A 114 13.04 15.22 9.80
N TRP A 115 12.05 14.80 9.01
CA TRP A 115 11.07 13.79 9.37
C TRP A 115 11.29 12.51 8.58
N THR A 116 11.09 11.38 9.24
CA THR A 116 10.98 10.07 8.63
C THR A 116 9.52 9.64 8.68
N PHE A 117 8.98 9.19 7.55
CA PHE A 117 7.62 8.74 7.37
C PHE A 117 7.61 7.24 7.12
N ALA A 118 6.85 6.49 7.91
CA ALA A 118 6.54 5.09 7.68
C ALA A 118 5.12 4.99 7.11
N TRP A 119 4.93 4.31 5.99
CA TRP A 119 3.59 3.99 5.49
C TRP A 119 3.02 2.83 6.29
N ILE A 120 1.76 2.92 6.70
CA ILE A 120 1.07 1.84 7.42
C ILE A 120 -0.27 1.54 6.76
N GLY A 121 -0.71 0.28 6.82
CA GLY A 121 -2.03 -0.14 6.37
C GLY A 121 -3.07 -0.07 7.48
N LEU A 122 -4.30 -0.46 7.13
CA LEU A 122 -5.40 -0.60 8.10
C LEU A 122 -5.12 -1.66 9.19
N PRO A 123 -4.50 -2.83 8.89
CA PRO A 123 -4.20 -3.81 9.93
C PRO A 123 -3.24 -3.27 11.00
N GLU A 124 -2.24 -2.49 10.60
CA GLU A 124 -1.30 -1.84 11.51
C GLU A 124 -2.00 -0.77 12.32
N LEU A 125 -2.81 0.07 11.67
CA LEU A 125 -3.60 1.09 12.34
C LEU A 125 -4.55 0.48 13.38
N ASP A 126 -5.25 -0.60 13.05
CA ASP A 126 -6.14 -1.30 13.98
C ASP A 126 -5.38 -1.96 15.13
N ALA A 127 -4.20 -2.53 14.85
CA ALA A 127 -3.31 -3.03 15.90
C ALA A 127 -2.84 -1.89 16.83
N MET A 128 -2.53 -0.71 16.29
CA MET A 128 -2.18 0.47 17.08
C MET A 128 -3.37 1.00 17.90
N ARG A 129 -4.59 0.94 17.36
CA ARG A 129 -5.83 1.33 18.06
C ARG A 129 -6.17 0.39 19.22
N ALA A 130 -5.82 -0.89 19.10
CA ALA A 130 -6.03 -1.89 20.14
C ALA A 130 -4.83 -2.06 21.09
N GLY A 131 -3.67 -1.50 20.73
CA GLY A 131 -2.41 -1.68 21.42
C GLY A 131 -2.11 -0.62 22.50
N HIS A 132 -0.99 -0.80 23.18
CA HIS A 132 -0.57 0.05 24.30
C HIS A 132 0.73 0.80 24.02
N THR A 133 1.66 0.12 23.34
CA THR A 133 3.02 0.60 23.06
C THR A 133 3.42 0.26 21.63
N ALA A 134 4.20 1.16 21.02
CA ALA A 134 4.81 0.92 19.73
C ALA A 134 6.25 1.43 19.68
N ILE A 135 7.07 0.79 18.86
CA ILE A 135 8.46 1.16 18.60
C ILE A 135 8.64 1.27 17.10
N LEU A 136 9.08 2.43 16.61
CA LEU A 136 9.48 2.58 15.21
C LEU A 136 11.02 2.61 15.11
N SER A 137 11.60 1.53 14.61
CA SER A 137 13.02 1.40 14.34
C SER A 137 13.35 1.96 12.97
N VAL A 138 14.21 2.98 12.92
CA VAL A 138 14.73 3.62 11.70
C VAL A 138 16.26 3.56 11.71
N GLY A 139 16.82 2.58 11.01
CA GLY A 139 18.27 2.38 10.98
C GLY A 139 18.82 1.95 12.34
N LYS A 140 19.49 2.86 13.06
CA LYS A 140 20.03 2.63 14.42
C LYS A 140 19.26 3.36 15.51
N PHE A 141 18.15 4.00 15.15
CA PHE A 141 17.33 4.77 16.08
C PHE A 141 16.03 4.02 16.33
N ASP A 142 15.67 3.85 17.58
CA ASP A 142 14.38 3.32 18.00
C ASP A 142 13.58 4.46 18.62
N VAL A 143 12.37 4.66 18.13
CA VAL A 143 11.44 5.68 18.62
C VAL A 143 10.29 4.99 19.31
N ASP A 144 10.31 5.01 20.65
CA ASP A 144 9.26 4.46 21.49
C ASP A 144 8.10 5.44 21.63
N PHE A 145 6.88 4.95 21.51
CA PHE A 145 5.71 5.77 21.77
C PHE A 145 4.52 4.99 22.35
N SER A 146 3.85 5.63 23.31
CA SER A 146 2.57 5.16 23.83
C SER A 146 1.48 5.30 22.77
N LEU A 147 0.62 4.29 22.69
CA LEU A 147 -0.58 4.26 21.85
C LEU A 147 -1.82 4.81 22.59
N SER A 148 -1.64 5.35 23.79
CA SER A 148 -2.73 5.98 24.55
C SER A 148 -3.40 7.09 23.73
N GLY A 149 -4.72 6.97 23.55
CA GLY A 149 -5.53 7.94 22.81
C GLY A 149 -5.46 7.82 21.28
N VAL A 150 -4.67 6.90 20.72
CA VAL A 150 -4.50 6.74 19.26
C VAL A 150 -5.82 6.46 18.55
N THR A 151 -6.73 5.69 19.16
CA THR A 151 -8.06 5.45 18.60
C THR A 151 -8.87 6.73 18.43
N ALA A 152 -8.94 7.56 19.46
CA ALA A 152 -9.67 8.82 19.39
C ALA A 152 -9.00 9.82 18.43
N ALA A 153 -7.67 9.87 18.44
CA ALA A 153 -6.88 10.74 17.58
C ALA A 153 -7.04 10.37 16.09
N THR A 154 -6.93 9.09 15.75
CA THR A 154 -7.05 8.61 14.37
C THR A 154 -8.48 8.76 13.83
N LEU A 155 -9.51 8.58 14.66
CA LEU A 155 -10.90 8.89 14.28
C LEU A 155 -11.08 10.39 13.95
N MET A 156 -10.50 11.28 14.75
CA MET A 156 -10.58 12.73 14.47
C MET A 156 -9.74 13.13 13.24
N VAL A 157 -8.67 12.39 12.94
CA VAL A 157 -7.92 12.53 11.67
C VAL A 157 -8.76 12.12 10.47
N GLU A 158 -9.51 11.02 10.56
CA GLU A 158 -10.44 10.57 9.51
C GLU A 158 -11.52 11.62 9.27
N GLU A 159 -12.16 12.13 10.34
CA GLU A 159 -13.15 13.21 10.26
C GLU A 159 -12.57 14.46 9.56
N CYS A 160 -11.37 14.87 9.96
CA CYS A 160 -10.66 15.98 9.36
C CYS A 160 -10.38 15.76 7.85
N ALA A 161 -10.02 14.53 7.47
CA ALA A 161 -9.74 14.17 6.08
C ALA A 161 -11.02 14.08 5.23
N GLU A 162 -12.17 13.75 5.83
CA GLU A 162 -13.48 13.61 5.18
C GLU A 162 -14.27 14.92 5.06
N GLY A 163 -13.82 16.01 5.70
CA GLY A 163 -14.29 17.38 5.42
C GLY A 163 -15.66 17.77 5.99
N ARG A 164 -16.08 17.16 7.10
CA ARG A 164 -17.26 17.50 7.94
C ARG A 164 -16.76 17.72 9.38
N VAL A 165 -17.23 18.64 10.25
CA VAL A 165 -18.32 19.63 10.30
C VAL A 165 -17.83 20.82 11.16
N ASP A 166 -18.50 21.97 11.04
CA ASP A 166 -18.35 23.14 11.91
C ASP A 166 -18.44 22.85 13.43
N ALA A 167 -17.77 23.70 14.21
CA ALA A 167 -17.69 23.70 15.67
C ALA A 167 -19.01 23.39 16.39
N GLY A 168 -19.05 22.29 17.15
CA GLY A 168 -20.16 21.95 18.05
C GLY A 168 -19.94 20.58 18.66
N GLY A 169 -19.74 20.52 19.98
CA GLY A 169 -19.21 19.36 20.68
C GLY A 169 -19.91 18.03 20.42
N TYR A 170 -19.10 16.97 20.30
CA TYR A 170 -19.59 15.61 20.37
C TYR A 170 -19.61 15.13 21.82
N ALA A 171 -20.81 14.83 22.30
CA ALA A 171 -21.05 14.00 23.45
C ALA A 171 -20.41 12.62 23.24
N SER A 172 -19.87 12.06 24.33
CA SER A 172 -19.26 10.73 24.36
C SER A 172 -20.19 9.67 23.74
N PRO A 173 -19.68 8.77 22.90
CA PRO A 173 -20.39 7.53 22.62
C PRO A 173 -20.58 6.79 23.94
N ALA A 174 -21.80 6.33 24.21
CA ALA A 174 -22.08 5.41 25.29
C ALA A 174 -21.16 4.17 25.20
N PRO A 175 -20.83 3.53 26.33
CA PRO A 175 -19.96 2.35 26.32
C PRO A 175 -20.53 1.29 25.38
N VAL A 176 -19.72 0.86 24.43
CA VAL A 176 -20.02 -0.29 23.59
C VAL A 176 -20.04 -1.50 24.53
N VAL A 177 -21.24 -2.04 24.77
CA VAL A 177 -21.38 -3.37 25.34
C VAL A 177 -20.85 -4.34 24.28
N SER A 178 -19.80 -5.07 24.64
CA SER A 178 -19.24 -6.13 23.81
C SER A 178 -20.36 -7.07 23.33
N PRO A 179 -20.48 -7.37 22.03
CA PRO A 179 -21.35 -8.45 21.60
C PRO A 179 -20.83 -9.77 22.20
N ASP A 180 -21.75 -10.63 22.64
CA ASP A 180 -21.43 -11.96 23.14
C ASP A 180 -20.54 -12.72 22.15
N PRO A 181 -19.57 -13.51 22.64
CA PRO A 181 -18.73 -14.33 21.77
C PRO A 181 -19.60 -15.23 20.90
N PRO A 182 -19.26 -15.42 19.62
CA PRO A 182 -20.00 -16.34 18.75
C PRO A 182 -20.00 -17.74 19.36
N PRO A 183 -21.09 -18.52 19.22
CA PRO A 183 -21.15 -19.86 19.76
C PRO A 183 -19.99 -20.69 19.21
N SER A 184 -19.31 -21.42 20.11
CA SER A 184 -18.14 -22.22 19.77
C SER A 184 -18.44 -23.13 18.57
N PRO A 185 -17.56 -23.21 17.56
CA PRO A 185 -17.73 -24.13 16.45
C PRO A 185 -17.75 -25.56 17.00
N ARG A 186 -18.88 -26.25 16.82
CA ARG A 186 -18.98 -27.70 17.06
C ARG A 186 -18.23 -28.43 15.95
N GLY A 187 -16.91 -28.48 16.10
CA GLY A 187 -16.01 -29.20 15.21
C GLY A 187 -14.58 -28.89 15.61
N GLY A 188 -13.83 -29.89 16.07
CA GLY A 188 -12.41 -29.75 16.38
C GLY A 188 -11.60 -29.25 15.17
N PRO A 189 -10.35 -28.79 15.37
CA PRO A 189 -9.52 -28.31 14.28
C PRO A 189 -9.40 -29.37 13.19
N ARG A 190 -9.94 -29.07 12.00
CA ARG A 190 -9.65 -29.88 10.82
C ARG A 190 -8.14 -29.73 10.57
N PRO A 191 -7.38 -30.84 10.40
CA PRO A 191 -5.97 -30.73 10.10
C PRO A 191 -5.77 -29.85 8.86
N PRO A 192 -4.72 -28.99 8.81
CA PRO A 192 -4.43 -28.19 7.64
C PRO A 192 -4.30 -29.13 6.44
N ARG A 193 -5.06 -28.86 5.38
CA ARG A 193 -4.86 -29.57 4.12
C ARG A 193 -3.45 -29.24 3.62
N PRO A 194 -2.69 -30.21 3.10
CA PRO A 194 -1.45 -29.91 2.39
C PRO A 194 -1.73 -28.87 1.29
N ALA A 195 -0.81 -27.93 1.08
CA ALA A 195 -0.94 -27.00 -0.04
C ALA A 195 -0.92 -27.78 -1.37
N ASP A 196 -1.98 -27.64 -2.15
CA ASP A 196 -2.20 -28.31 -3.44
C ASP A 196 -2.16 -27.31 -4.60
N LEU A 197 -1.15 -26.43 -4.58
CA LEU A 197 -1.01 -25.36 -5.55
C LEU A 197 -0.49 -25.85 -6.91
N ASP A 198 -1.20 -25.48 -7.98
CA ASP A 198 -0.85 -25.80 -9.36
C ASP A 198 -1.22 -24.67 -10.34
N TRP A 199 -0.59 -24.65 -11.51
CA TRP A 199 -0.82 -23.66 -12.57
C TRP A 199 -1.60 -24.27 -13.74
N VAL A 200 -2.76 -23.70 -14.05
CA VAL A 200 -3.63 -24.21 -15.14
C VAL A 200 -3.70 -23.19 -16.27
N ASN A 201 -3.41 -23.62 -17.49
CA ASN A 201 -3.50 -22.75 -18.67
C ASN A 201 -4.94 -22.28 -18.92
N GLN A 202 -5.09 -20.99 -19.17
CA GLN A 202 -6.34 -20.29 -19.42
C GLN A 202 -6.15 -19.22 -20.50
N SER A 203 -7.27 -18.69 -21.00
CA SER A 203 -7.25 -17.58 -21.94
C SER A 203 -8.54 -16.76 -21.89
N GLY A 204 -8.49 -15.56 -22.45
CA GLY A 204 -9.68 -14.72 -22.67
C GLY A 204 -10.40 -14.29 -21.39
N GLY A 205 -9.67 -14.11 -20.29
CA GLY A 205 -10.23 -13.67 -19.01
C GLY A 205 -10.99 -14.75 -18.24
N ARG A 206 -10.93 -16.02 -18.66
CA ARG A 206 -11.47 -17.16 -17.91
C ARG A 206 -10.76 -17.34 -16.57
N ILE A 207 -11.53 -17.61 -15.53
CA ILE A 207 -11.02 -17.92 -14.18
C ILE A 207 -11.40 -19.38 -13.90
N ASP A 208 -10.41 -20.22 -13.55
CA ASP A 208 -10.67 -21.59 -13.12
C ASP A 208 -11.47 -21.58 -11.81
N ARG A 209 -12.45 -22.48 -11.67
CA ARG A 209 -13.32 -22.55 -10.47
C ARG A 209 -12.57 -22.97 -9.21
N ARG A 210 -11.39 -23.56 -9.36
CA ARG A 210 -10.48 -23.94 -8.26
C ARG A 210 -9.50 -22.82 -7.91
N ALA A 211 -9.55 -21.69 -8.60
CA ALA A 211 -8.72 -20.54 -8.27
C ALA A 211 -9.23 -19.90 -6.97
N GLU A 212 -8.30 -19.63 -6.07
CA GLU A 212 -8.61 -18.97 -4.82
C GLU A 212 -8.50 -17.46 -4.92
N ARG A 213 -9.37 -16.80 -4.15
CA ARG A 213 -9.36 -15.34 -4.03
C ARG A 213 -8.05 -14.93 -3.37
N ALA A 214 -7.24 -14.21 -4.12
CA ALA A 214 -5.94 -13.72 -3.69
C ALA A 214 -6.03 -12.31 -3.12
N GLY A 215 -7.05 -11.55 -3.52
CA GLY A 215 -7.27 -10.20 -3.05
C GLY A 215 -8.58 -9.63 -3.58
N GLN A 216 -8.66 -8.31 -3.68
CA GLN A 216 -9.87 -7.60 -4.10
C GLN A 216 -9.58 -6.21 -4.64
N GLU A 217 -10.40 -5.76 -5.57
CA GLU A 217 -10.47 -4.34 -5.95
C GLU A 217 -11.17 -3.54 -4.84
N ALA A 218 -11.05 -2.20 -4.90
CA ALA A 218 -11.67 -1.29 -3.92
C ALA A 218 -13.19 -1.43 -3.79
N ASN A 219 -13.86 -1.87 -4.85
CA ASN A 219 -15.30 -2.13 -4.88
C ASN A 219 -15.69 -3.52 -4.34
N GLY A 220 -14.72 -4.31 -3.85
CA GLY A 220 -14.90 -5.66 -3.32
C GLY A 220 -14.83 -6.78 -4.37
N GLU A 221 -14.72 -6.47 -5.66
CA GLU A 221 -14.60 -7.48 -6.72
C GLU A 221 -13.36 -8.37 -6.47
N PRO A 222 -13.51 -9.71 -6.50
CA PRO A 222 -12.42 -10.61 -6.17
C PRO A 222 -11.30 -10.58 -7.22
N LEU A 223 -10.06 -10.59 -6.75
CA LEU A 223 -8.86 -10.77 -7.56
C LEU A 223 -8.26 -12.16 -7.35
N TYR A 224 -7.74 -12.74 -8.43
CA TYR A 224 -7.11 -14.06 -8.49
C TYR A 224 -5.69 -13.94 -9.02
N VAL A 225 -4.83 -14.91 -8.69
CA VAL A 225 -3.45 -14.96 -9.20
C VAL A 225 -3.44 -15.55 -10.61
N CYS A 226 -2.73 -14.89 -11.51
CA CYS A 226 -2.38 -15.42 -12.82
C CYS A 226 -0.89 -15.20 -13.10
N ALA A 227 -0.35 -15.88 -14.10
CA ALA A 227 0.99 -15.65 -14.62
C ALA A 227 0.96 -15.71 -16.15
N ALA A 228 1.70 -14.82 -16.81
CA ALA A 228 1.72 -14.73 -18.26
C ALA A 228 3.13 -14.49 -18.79
N SER A 229 3.43 -15.07 -19.96
CA SER A 229 4.67 -14.77 -20.69
C SER A 229 4.63 -13.33 -21.21
N PHE A 230 5.61 -12.52 -20.82
CA PHE A 230 5.71 -11.13 -21.25
C PHE A 230 7.19 -10.70 -21.28
N ASN A 231 7.58 -10.02 -22.36
CA ASN A 231 8.93 -9.49 -22.60
C ASN A 231 10.10 -10.45 -22.28
N GLY A 232 9.96 -11.72 -22.67
CA GLY A 232 11.00 -12.74 -22.49
C GLY A 232 11.03 -13.42 -21.13
N GLY A 233 10.16 -13.03 -20.19
CA GLY A 233 9.95 -13.70 -18.90
C GLY A 233 8.53 -14.22 -18.73
N VAL A 234 8.24 -14.78 -17.56
CA VAL A 234 6.91 -15.14 -17.08
C VAL A 234 6.63 -14.35 -15.81
N HIS A 235 5.60 -13.51 -15.84
CA HIS A 235 5.31 -12.58 -14.76
C HIS A 235 3.99 -12.93 -14.08
N PRO A 236 3.97 -13.11 -12.75
CA PRO A 236 2.73 -13.21 -12.00
C PRO A 236 2.06 -11.84 -11.86
N GLY A 237 0.74 -11.86 -11.72
CA GLY A 237 -0.10 -10.68 -11.64
C GLY A 237 -1.52 -11.00 -11.18
N LYS A 238 -2.47 -10.18 -11.61
CA LYS A 238 -3.86 -10.23 -11.16
C LYS A 238 -4.85 -10.57 -12.27
N LEU A 239 -5.93 -11.22 -11.91
CA LEU A 239 -7.03 -11.58 -12.80
C LEU A 239 -8.37 -11.31 -12.10
N ARG A 240 -9.35 -10.83 -12.86
CA ARG A 240 -10.77 -10.86 -12.47
C ARG A 240 -11.66 -10.89 -13.69
N GLN A 241 -12.94 -11.14 -13.45
CA GLN A 241 -13.96 -11.03 -14.47
C GLN A 241 -13.96 -9.60 -15.03
N GLY A 242 -13.99 -9.47 -16.36
CA GLY A 242 -13.98 -8.20 -17.06
C GLY A 242 -12.60 -7.71 -17.53
N PHE A 243 -11.49 -8.27 -17.03
CA PHE A 243 -10.15 -7.89 -17.53
C PHE A 243 -9.83 -8.41 -18.94
N GLY A 244 -10.47 -9.49 -19.38
CA GLY A 244 -10.20 -10.11 -20.69
C GLY A 244 -8.85 -10.85 -20.78
N GLY A 245 -8.02 -10.81 -19.73
CA GLY A 245 -6.73 -11.49 -19.66
C GLY A 245 -6.05 -11.34 -18.30
N CYS A 246 -4.87 -11.95 -18.17
CA CYS A 246 -4.00 -11.77 -17.01
C CYS A 246 -3.35 -10.39 -17.06
N VAL A 247 -3.47 -9.64 -15.97
CA VAL A 247 -2.90 -8.31 -15.85
C VAL A 247 -1.56 -8.41 -15.12
N VAL A 248 -0.48 -8.08 -15.81
CA VAL A 248 0.90 -8.18 -15.32
C VAL A 248 1.60 -6.83 -15.31
N GLY A 249 2.48 -6.63 -14.32
CA GLY A 249 3.34 -5.44 -14.23
C GLY A 249 4.68 -5.69 -14.92
N TYR A 250 5.13 -4.72 -15.72
CA TYR A 250 6.48 -4.72 -16.31
C TYR A 250 6.98 -3.29 -16.60
N GLY A 251 8.18 -2.97 -16.14
CA GLY A 251 8.85 -1.70 -16.45
C GLY A 251 8.04 -0.48 -16.01
N GLY A 252 7.31 -0.57 -14.90
CA GLY A 252 6.50 0.52 -14.35
C GLY A 252 5.11 0.65 -14.97
N LYS A 253 4.70 -0.27 -15.86
CA LYS A 253 3.40 -0.26 -16.53
C LYS A 253 2.65 -1.58 -16.36
N GLU A 254 1.34 -1.51 -16.52
CA GLU A 254 0.43 -2.65 -16.49
C GLU A 254 0.06 -3.10 -17.91
N TYR A 255 0.04 -4.42 -18.16
CA TYR A 255 -0.31 -5.01 -19.44
C TYR A 255 -1.31 -6.16 -19.26
N THR A 256 -2.30 -6.23 -20.15
CA THR A 256 -3.25 -7.35 -20.18
C THR A 256 -2.83 -8.36 -21.23
N VAL A 257 -2.59 -9.60 -20.82
CA VAL A 257 -2.16 -10.71 -21.68
C VAL A 257 -3.29 -11.75 -21.78
N GLY A 258 -3.72 -12.04 -23.01
CA GLY A 258 -4.88 -12.90 -23.28
C GLY A 258 -4.62 -14.40 -23.10
N GLN A 259 -3.36 -14.85 -23.13
CA GLN A 259 -2.93 -16.22 -22.85
C GLN A 259 -2.11 -16.24 -21.56
N TYR A 260 -2.48 -17.09 -20.61
CA TYR A 260 -1.89 -17.08 -19.27
C TYR A 260 -2.18 -18.40 -18.55
N SER A 261 -1.64 -18.54 -17.34
CA SER A 261 -2.02 -19.60 -16.41
C SER A 261 -2.66 -19.00 -15.16
N THR A 262 -3.69 -19.65 -14.63
CA THR A 262 -4.31 -19.29 -13.34
C THR A 262 -3.78 -20.21 -12.26
N LEU A 263 -3.44 -19.65 -11.11
CA LEU A 263 -3.06 -20.44 -9.94
C LEU A 263 -4.33 -21.04 -9.30
N ILE A 264 -4.30 -22.34 -9.04
CA ILE A 264 -5.38 -23.06 -8.36
C ILE A 264 -4.86 -23.72 -7.08
N GLY A 265 -5.79 -24.07 -6.19
CA GLY A 265 -5.49 -24.76 -4.93
C GLY A 265 -5.19 -23.81 -3.77
N HIS A 266 -4.93 -24.41 -2.61
CA HIS A 266 -4.83 -23.72 -1.33
C HIS A 266 -3.36 -23.43 -0.97
N GLY A 267 -3.08 -22.18 -0.58
CA GLY A 267 -1.78 -21.76 -0.04
C GLY A 267 -1.93 -20.94 1.25
N ARG A 268 -0.80 -20.47 1.79
CA ARG A 268 -0.77 -19.60 2.97
C ARG A 268 -0.12 -18.27 2.65
N TRP A 269 -0.80 -17.18 2.96
CA TRP A 269 -0.23 -15.83 2.90
C TRP A 269 0.58 -15.56 4.15
N GLN A 270 1.85 -15.15 3.97
CA GLN A 270 2.77 -14.88 5.07
C GLN A 270 3.43 -13.50 4.88
N SER A 271 3.27 -12.62 5.87
CA SER A 271 4.01 -11.35 5.96
C SER A 271 5.44 -11.57 6.42
N GLY A 272 6.34 -10.62 6.10
CA GLY A 272 7.70 -10.60 6.65
C GLY A 272 8.59 -11.76 6.19
N VAL A 273 8.26 -12.42 5.08
CA VAL A 273 9.11 -13.47 4.49
C VAL A 273 10.39 -12.83 3.93
N PRO A 274 11.58 -13.17 4.45
CA PRO A 274 12.82 -12.64 3.91
C PRO A 274 13.06 -13.10 2.46
N THR A 275 13.59 -12.21 1.62
CA THR A 275 13.82 -12.46 0.18
C THR A 275 14.68 -13.69 -0.08
N ASP A 276 15.64 -13.97 0.80
CA ASP A 276 16.56 -15.12 0.72
C ASP A 276 15.90 -16.48 1.08
N ARG A 277 14.63 -16.48 1.53
CA ARG A 277 13.86 -17.70 1.79
C ARG A 277 12.82 -18.00 0.71
N LEU A 278 12.63 -17.10 -0.25
CA LEU A 278 11.55 -17.21 -1.24
C LEU A 278 11.67 -18.47 -2.10
N ASP A 279 12.89 -18.87 -2.45
CA ASP A 279 13.19 -20.11 -3.18
C ASP A 279 12.77 -21.39 -2.45
N ARG A 280 12.76 -21.36 -1.12
CA ARG A 280 12.42 -22.53 -0.30
C ARG A 280 10.94 -22.66 -0.01
N ILE A 281 10.24 -21.54 0.22
CA ILE A 281 8.85 -21.57 0.71
C ILE A 281 7.86 -20.84 -0.18
N GLY A 282 8.34 -19.94 -1.05
CA GLY A 282 7.50 -19.12 -1.91
C GLY A 282 6.91 -19.92 -3.06
N VAL A 283 5.73 -19.51 -3.50
CA VAL A 283 5.10 -20.04 -4.71
C VAL A 283 5.71 -19.32 -5.91
N ASN A 284 6.59 -20.01 -6.63
CA ASN A 284 7.14 -19.52 -7.89
C ASN A 284 5.99 -19.30 -8.91
N GLY A 285 5.90 -18.08 -9.41
CA GLY A 285 4.95 -17.66 -10.44
C GLY A 285 5.59 -17.28 -11.76
N GLY A 286 6.88 -17.57 -11.94
CA GLY A 286 7.63 -17.34 -13.15
C GLY A 286 9.05 -16.85 -12.89
N GLU A 287 9.58 -16.13 -13.87
CA GLU A 287 10.95 -15.65 -13.90
C GLU A 287 11.08 -14.41 -14.80
N GLU A 288 12.01 -13.53 -14.45
CA GLU A 288 12.47 -12.45 -15.33
C GLU A 288 13.17 -13.03 -16.57
N ALA A 289 13.36 -12.21 -17.61
CA ALA A 289 14.00 -12.64 -18.86
C ALA A 289 15.45 -13.15 -18.69
N ASN A 290 16.11 -12.80 -17.58
CA ASN A 290 17.45 -13.28 -17.23
C ASN A 290 17.42 -14.59 -16.40
N GLY A 291 16.25 -15.21 -16.22
CA GLY A 291 16.06 -16.42 -15.42
C GLY A 291 15.97 -16.19 -13.91
N SER A 292 15.98 -14.92 -13.44
CA SER A 292 15.78 -14.64 -12.00
C SER A 292 14.35 -15.01 -11.59
N PRO A 293 14.15 -15.81 -10.54
CA PRO A 293 12.82 -16.29 -10.17
C PRO A 293 11.92 -15.19 -9.59
N LEU A 294 10.63 -15.29 -9.89
CA LEU A 294 9.56 -14.44 -9.37
C LEU A 294 8.55 -15.27 -8.58
N TYR A 295 8.13 -14.74 -7.44
CA TYR A 295 7.21 -15.37 -6.52
C TYR A 295 5.93 -14.56 -6.39
N VAL A 296 4.85 -15.25 -6.05
CA VAL A 296 3.54 -14.63 -5.87
C VAL A 296 3.50 -13.87 -4.54
N CYS A 297 3.15 -12.60 -4.61
CA CYS A 297 2.90 -11.75 -3.45
C CYS A 297 1.55 -11.05 -3.59
N ARG A 298 1.10 -10.39 -2.51
CA ARG A 298 0.00 -9.42 -2.56
C ARG A 298 0.27 -8.27 -1.60
N ALA A 299 -0.24 -7.09 -1.92
CA ALA A 299 -0.13 -5.91 -1.07
C ALA A 299 -1.44 -5.14 -1.02
N ASP A 300 -1.69 -4.46 0.10
CA ASP A 300 -2.76 -3.48 0.21
C ASP A 300 -2.42 -2.24 -0.61
N PHE A 301 -3.32 -1.83 -1.50
CA PHE A 301 -3.17 -0.61 -2.27
C PHE A 301 -4.53 -0.05 -2.69
N ASN A 302 -4.74 1.26 -2.51
CA ASN A 302 -5.95 1.98 -2.89
C ASN A 302 -7.27 1.29 -2.46
N ASN A 303 -7.37 0.92 -1.18
CA ASN A 303 -8.50 0.20 -0.57
C ASN A 303 -8.79 -1.20 -1.16
N GLY A 304 -7.83 -1.76 -1.90
CA GLY A 304 -7.85 -3.12 -2.41
C GLY A 304 -6.65 -3.93 -1.93
N VAL A 305 -6.68 -5.23 -2.18
CA VAL A 305 -5.56 -6.16 -1.98
C VAL A 305 -5.17 -6.68 -3.34
N HIS A 306 -3.98 -6.33 -3.82
CA HIS A 306 -3.57 -6.61 -5.19
C HIS A 306 -2.49 -7.69 -5.25
N PRO A 307 -2.74 -8.84 -5.92
CA PRO A 307 -1.70 -9.82 -6.15
C PRO A 307 -0.72 -9.33 -7.23
N GLY A 308 0.53 -9.74 -7.09
CA GLY A 308 1.66 -9.26 -7.88
C GLY A 308 2.86 -10.19 -7.82
N LYS A 309 4.04 -9.62 -8.09
CA LYS A 309 5.32 -10.34 -8.17
C LYS A 309 6.36 -9.81 -7.19
N VAL A 310 7.12 -10.70 -6.57
CA VAL A 310 8.30 -10.35 -5.76
C VAL A 310 9.47 -11.24 -6.14
N GLY A 311 10.67 -10.70 -6.11
CA GLY A 311 11.92 -11.40 -6.41
C GLY A 311 13.13 -10.57 -6.03
N ALA A 312 14.33 -11.15 -6.12
CA ALA A 312 15.57 -10.50 -5.68
C ALA A 312 15.81 -9.11 -6.33
N SER A 313 15.43 -8.93 -7.59
CA SER A 313 15.60 -7.68 -8.35
C SER A 313 14.43 -6.68 -8.21
N THR A 314 13.31 -7.09 -7.60
CA THR A 314 12.08 -6.26 -7.58
C THR A 314 12.10 -5.17 -6.51
N GLY A 315 12.89 -5.34 -5.44
CA GLY A 315 12.94 -4.43 -4.30
C GLY A 315 11.71 -4.49 -3.37
N GLY A 316 10.65 -5.23 -3.73
CA GLY A 316 9.41 -5.37 -2.96
C GLY A 316 8.34 -6.13 -3.77
N CYS A 317 7.10 -6.14 -3.32
CA CYS A 317 5.99 -6.71 -4.08
C CYS A 317 5.51 -5.72 -5.15
N ASN A 318 5.78 -6.01 -6.41
CA ASN A 318 5.26 -5.23 -7.52
C ASN A 318 3.81 -5.61 -7.81
N VAL A 319 2.89 -4.68 -7.56
CA VAL A 319 1.45 -4.81 -7.84
C VAL A 319 1.03 -3.84 -8.94
N THR A 320 -0.10 -4.11 -9.58
CA THR A 320 -0.64 -3.28 -10.67
C THR A 320 -1.95 -2.62 -10.28
N TYR A 321 -2.08 -1.34 -10.61
CA TYR A 321 -3.31 -0.58 -10.43
C TYR A 321 -3.35 0.62 -11.38
N GLY A 322 -4.52 0.89 -11.98
CA GLY A 322 -4.73 2.11 -12.76
C GLY A 322 -3.80 2.28 -13.97
N GLY A 323 -3.27 1.19 -14.53
CA GLY A 323 -2.37 1.22 -15.68
C GLY A 323 -0.88 1.30 -15.33
N VAL A 324 -0.53 1.32 -14.04
CA VAL A 324 0.86 1.40 -13.58
C VAL A 324 1.25 0.19 -12.74
N GLU A 325 2.53 -0.16 -12.81
CA GLU A 325 3.17 -1.10 -11.88
C GLU A 325 3.83 -0.29 -10.76
N ARG A 326 3.60 -0.68 -9.51
CA ARG A 326 4.22 -0.05 -8.34
C ARG A 326 4.78 -1.10 -7.41
N THR A 327 5.90 -0.77 -6.79
CA THR A 327 6.54 -1.61 -5.76
C THR A 327 5.97 -1.23 -4.40
N GLU A 328 5.30 -2.19 -3.78
CA GLU A 328 4.83 -2.12 -2.40
C GLU A 328 5.78 -2.91 -1.51
N TYR A 329 6.24 -2.28 -0.44
CA TYR A 329 7.25 -2.84 0.45
C TYR A 329 6.62 -3.58 1.65
N PHE A 330 5.32 -3.41 1.84
CA PHE A 330 4.48 -4.15 2.79
C PHE A 330 3.61 -5.12 2.02
N TYR A 331 3.87 -6.40 2.19
CA TYR A 331 3.22 -7.43 1.40
C TYR A 331 3.23 -8.77 2.13
N GLU A 332 2.35 -9.63 1.67
CA GLU A 332 2.35 -11.04 1.99
C GLU A 332 2.87 -11.84 0.80
N VAL A 333 3.64 -12.87 1.08
CA VAL A 333 4.09 -13.85 0.08
C VAL A 333 3.19 -15.07 0.17
N LEU A 334 2.76 -15.59 -0.97
CA LEU A 334 2.06 -16.87 -1.01
C LEU A 334 3.07 -18.01 -0.85
N THR A 335 2.81 -18.90 0.10
CA THR A 335 3.68 -20.01 0.50
C THR A 335 2.95 -21.35 0.44
N ARG A 336 3.73 -22.41 0.24
CA ARG A 336 3.27 -23.81 0.32
C ARG A 336 3.23 -24.30 1.76
#